data_AF-A0A2I0AKV8-F1
#
_entry.id   AF-A0A2I0AKV8-F1
#
_cell.length_a   1.000
_cell.length_b   1.000
_cell.length_c   1.000
_cell.angle_alpha   90.00
_cell.angle_beta   90.00
_cell.angle_gamma   90.00
#
_symmetry.space_group_name_H-M   'P 1'
#
loop_
_entity.id
_entity.type
_entity.pdbx_description
1 polymer ?
#
loop_
_entity_poly.entity_id
_entity_poly.type
_entity_poly.pdbx_seq_one_letter_code
_entity_poly.pdbx_strand_id
1 'polypeptide(L)'
;MCMGDGLVARVLRCSLLLLCVEPLLALRRGCEFSITHSNSLYNFSLAAPSRKYPHGVMSEDGFYKIAVNESLLLYQLCDQMIFNHDQPRCLNCQGCGGPLHCGMQCSALVSENIGGYFVCTTIGQASNVNISLIDRSNPEKGVIVKMFSIGPKENCSLSVSVFCDSTKVQVYNSLTMSGSCDYATKLRHPCGCAKVTSRHRKGLGWFGTLLIIVLCPFGGYLFIGTIYRYFFLKIHGAQAIPNLGFWCSLPQRARTLLRSLVRRLQGFSRDGRGSYAPVRDDRDFYRPASY
;
A
#
# COMPACT_ATOMS: atom_id res chain seq x y z
N MET A 1 18.09 35.79 29.33
CA MET A 1 17.43 34.59 29.89
C MET A 1 17.85 33.39 29.05
N CYS A 2 18.78 32.60 29.56
CA CYS A 2 19.34 31.43 28.88
C CYS A 2 18.38 30.25 29.04
N MET A 3 17.93 29.71 27.92
CA MET A 3 17.08 28.53 27.83
C MET A 3 18.02 27.31 27.84
N GLY A 4 17.91 26.48 28.87
CA GLY A 4 18.95 25.55 29.30
C GLY A 4 19.29 24.42 28.32
N ASP A 5 20.60 24.24 28.12
CA ASP A 5 21.26 23.19 27.31
C ASP A 5 20.95 21.75 27.77
N GLY A 6 20.41 21.56 28.97
CA GLY A 6 20.06 20.24 29.52
C GLY A 6 18.80 19.61 28.91
N LEU A 7 17.89 20.42 28.36
CA LEU A 7 16.65 19.91 27.74
C LEU A 7 16.93 19.32 26.37
N VAL A 8 17.81 19.96 25.59
CA VAL A 8 18.19 19.54 24.24
C VAL A 8 18.92 18.20 24.27
N ALA A 9 19.83 17.99 25.22
CA ALA A 9 20.56 16.74 25.37
C ALA A 9 19.68 15.54 25.80
N ARG A 10 18.64 15.78 26.61
CA ARG A 10 17.68 14.74 27.02
C ARG A 10 16.69 14.39 25.91
N VAL A 11 16.26 15.37 25.12
CA VAL A 11 15.41 15.16 23.94
C VAL A 11 16.16 14.38 22.86
N LEU A 12 17.45 14.69 22.62
CA LEU A 12 18.30 13.95 21.68
C LEU A 12 18.56 12.50 22.12
N ARG A 13 18.68 12.23 23.42
CA ARG A 13 18.88 10.87 23.94
C ARG A 13 17.60 10.03 23.85
N CYS A 14 16.43 10.64 24.09
CA CYS A 14 15.14 9.98 23.89
C CYS A 14 14.81 9.74 22.41
N SER A 15 15.13 10.67 21.51
CA SER A 15 14.90 10.48 20.07
C SER A 15 15.81 9.43 19.45
N LEU A 16 17.06 9.30 19.92
CA LEU A 16 17.97 8.21 19.51
C LEU A 16 17.50 6.84 20.01
N LEU A 17 16.92 6.77 21.21
CA LEU A 17 16.33 5.53 21.75
C LEU A 17 15.03 5.14 21.02
N LEU A 18 14.20 6.11 20.63
CA LEU A 18 13.01 5.86 19.80
C LEU A 18 13.34 5.43 18.37
N LEU A 19 14.47 5.86 17.81
CA LEU A 19 14.97 5.41 16.50
C LEU A 19 15.54 3.98 16.50
N CYS A 20 15.91 3.43 17.66
CA CYS A 20 16.52 2.10 17.77
C CYS A 20 15.54 0.97 18.13
N VAL A 21 14.27 1.27 18.44
CA VAL A 21 13.29 0.26 18.87
C VAL A 21 12.41 -0.26 17.72
N GLU A 22 12.50 0.33 16.52
CA GLU A 22 11.61 -0.06 15.41
C GLU A 22 11.92 -1.35 14.62
N PRO A 23 13.04 -2.09 14.73
CA PRO A 23 13.16 -3.33 13.96
C PRO A 23 12.97 -4.64 14.75
N LEU A 24 12.42 -4.64 15.98
CA LEU A 24 12.22 -5.88 16.75
C LEU A 24 10.78 -6.42 16.79
N LEU A 25 9.80 -5.70 16.24
CA LEU A 25 8.44 -6.19 16.06
C LEU A 25 8.01 -6.34 14.59
N ALA A 26 8.99 -6.50 13.69
CA ALA A 26 8.71 -7.21 12.45
C ALA A 26 8.56 -8.72 12.75
N LEU A 27 7.57 -9.07 13.58
CA LEU A 27 6.90 -10.35 13.42
C LEU A 27 6.43 -10.32 11.97
N ARG A 28 7.13 -11.05 11.12
CA ARG A 28 6.76 -11.28 9.74
C ARG A 28 5.34 -11.84 9.81
N ARG A 29 4.33 -10.99 9.64
CA ARG A 29 2.95 -11.42 9.46
C ARG A 29 3.02 -12.35 8.26
N GLY A 30 2.94 -13.66 8.49
CA GLY A 30 3.38 -14.71 7.55
C GLY A 30 2.64 -14.74 6.21
N CYS A 31 1.71 -13.78 6.00
CA CYS A 31 0.84 -13.68 4.85
C CYS A 31 0.64 -12.25 4.31
N GLU A 32 1.67 -11.42 4.44
CA GLU A 32 1.78 -10.17 3.69
C GLU A 32 2.88 -10.32 2.62
N PHE A 33 2.57 -9.95 1.37
CA PHE A 33 3.52 -9.98 0.26
C PHE A 33 3.40 -8.67 -0.51
N SER A 34 4.52 -8.00 -0.77
CA SER A 34 4.51 -6.76 -1.55
C SER A 34 5.60 -6.77 -2.60
N ILE A 35 5.28 -6.22 -3.77
CA ILE A 35 6.20 -6.14 -4.89
C ILE A 35 5.94 -4.87 -5.70
N THR A 36 7.03 -4.24 -6.14
CA THR A 36 6.96 -3.10 -7.05
C THR A 36 7.04 -3.59 -8.49
N HIS A 37 6.04 -3.23 -9.30
CA HIS A 37 6.01 -3.52 -10.73
C HIS A 37 5.49 -2.30 -11.48
N SER A 38 6.18 -1.89 -12.55
CA SER A 38 5.77 -0.74 -13.39
C SER A 38 5.45 0.54 -12.61
N ASN A 39 6.32 0.90 -11.66
CA ASN A 39 6.19 2.08 -10.77
C ASN A 39 4.92 2.07 -9.88
N SER A 40 4.26 0.93 -9.75
CA SER A 40 3.15 0.69 -8.82
C SER A 40 3.57 -0.35 -7.79
N LEU A 41 3.16 -0.14 -6.54
CA LEU A 41 3.37 -1.07 -5.45
C LEU A 41 2.12 -1.93 -5.30
N TYR A 42 2.27 -3.22 -5.56
CA TYR A 42 1.25 -4.24 -5.38
C TYR A 42 1.40 -4.82 -3.99
N ASN A 43 0.39 -4.64 -3.14
CA ASN A 43 0.38 -5.18 -1.79
C ASN A 43 -0.71 -6.26 -1.67
N PHE A 44 -0.31 -7.47 -1.30
CA PHE A 44 -1.16 -8.62 -1.06
C PHE A 44 -1.20 -8.87 0.44
N SER A 45 -2.41 -8.78 1.00
CA SER A 45 -2.64 -9.04 2.43
C SER A 45 -3.64 -10.18 2.54
N LEU A 46 -3.13 -11.40 2.50
CA LEU A 46 -3.96 -12.61 2.43
C LEU A 46 -4.75 -12.85 3.72
N ALA A 47 -4.14 -12.57 4.87
CA ALA A 47 -4.76 -12.72 6.19
C ALA A 47 -5.48 -11.45 6.68
N ALA A 48 -5.54 -10.38 5.86
CA ALA A 48 -6.17 -9.14 6.30
C ALA A 48 -7.71 -9.28 6.32
N PRO A 49 -8.37 -8.84 7.41
CA PRO A 49 -9.82 -8.87 7.50
C PRO A 49 -10.46 -7.95 6.46
N SER A 50 -11.59 -8.39 5.91
CA SER A 50 -12.45 -7.61 5.02
C SER A 50 -13.90 -7.70 5.50
N ARG A 51 -14.77 -6.78 5.04
CA ARG A 51 -16.19 -6.74 5.49
C ARG A 51 -16.96 -8.04 5.25
N LYS A 52 -16.63 -8.78 4.18
CA LYS A 52 -17.26 -10.07 3.85
C LYS A 52 -16.47 -11.29 4.34
N TYR A 53 -15.17 -11.12 4.58
CA TYR A 53 -14.26 -12.20 4.95
C TYR A 53 -13.41 -11.73 6.13
N PRO A 54 -13.87 -11.90 7.39
CA PRO A 54 -13.18 -11.41 8.57
C PRO A 54 -11.85 -12.14 8.81
N HIS A 55 -11.70 -13.36 8.29
CA HIS A 55 -10.47 -14.15 8.39
C HIS A 55 -9.61 -14.08 7.12
N GLY A 56 -9.93 -13.19 6.17
CA GLY A 56 -9.18 -13.10 4.91
C GLY A 56 -9.29 -14.38 4.10
N VAL A 57 -8.15 -14.93 3.65
CA VAL A 57 -8.07 -16.19 2.87
C VAL A 57 -8.14 -17.45 3.74
N MET A 58 -8.13 -17.31 5.06
CA MET A 58 -8.23 -18.44 5.99
C MET A 58 -9.61 -19.09 5.90
N SER A 59 -9.66 -20.41 6.04
CA SER A 59 -10.94 -21.12 6.09
C SER A 59 -11.71 -20.73 7.36
N GLU A 60 -13.02 -20.55 7.24
CA GLU A 60 -13.92 -20.24 8.38
C GLU A 60 -13.99 -21.42 9.36
N ASP A 61 -13.90 -22.65 8.84
CA ASP A 61 -13.90 -23.89 9.63
C ASP A 61 -12.52 -24.24 10.22
N GLY A 62 -11.50 -23.41 9.99
CA GLY A 62 -10.13 -23.58 10.48
C GLY A 62 -9.20 -24.38 9.55
N PHE A 63 -9.72 -25.04 8.52
CA PHE A 63 -8.96 -25.69 7.46
C PHE A 63 -9.77 -25.86 6.17
N TYR A 64 -9.06 -26.00 5.06
CA TYR A 64 -9.59 -26.47 3.78
C TYR A 64 -9.42 -27.97 3.67
N LYS A 65 -10.41 -28.64 3.06
CA LYS A 65 -10.44 -30.08 2.88
C LYS A 65 -10.63 -30.41 1.41
N ILE A 66 -9.74 -31.23 0.86
CA ILE A 66 -9.80 -31.71 -0.53
C ILE A 66 -9.63 -33.23 -0.51
N ALA A 67 -10.59 -33.96 -1.07
CA ALA A 67 -10.50 -35.42 -1.22
C ALA A 67 -10.30 -35.77 -2.70
N VAL A 68 -9.20 -36.46 -3.02
CA VAL A 68 -8.85 -36.91 -4.38
C VAL A 68 -8.23 -38.29 -4.32
N ASN A 69 -8.75 -39.24 -5.10
CA ASN A 69 -8.19 -40.60 -5.26
C ASN A 69 -7.83 -41.28 -3.92
N GLU A 70 -8.79 -41.31 -2.98
CA GLU A 70 -8.65 -41.90 -1.64
C GLU A 70 -7.68 -41.18 -0.68
N SER A 71 -6.95 -40.18 -1.16
CA SER A 71 -6.15 -39.28 -0.33
C SER A 71 -6.97 -38.05 0.09
N LEU A 72 -6.78 -37.63 1.34
CA LEU A 72 -7.39 -36.46 1.93
C LEU A 72 -6.32 -35.41 2.25
N LEU A 73 -6.36 -34.29 1.53
CA LEU A 73 -5.53 -33.13 1.79
C LEU A 73 -6.28 -32.17 2.73
N LEU A 74 -5.65 -31.84 3.85
CA LEU A 74 -6.09 -30.86 4.84
C LEU A 74 -5.04 -29.75 4.89
N TYR A 75 -5.47 -28.49 4.75
CA TYR A 75 -4.52 -27.38 4.83
C TYR A 75 -5.17 -26.08 5.28
N GLN A 76 -4.39 -25.21 5.90
CA GLN A 76 -4.75 -23.86 6.26
C GLN A 76 -3.69 -22.91 5.70
N LEU A 77 -4.13 -21.87 5.02
CA LEU A 77 -3.23 -20.82 4.55
C LEU A 77 -2.95 -19.86 5.69
N CYS A 78 -1.71 -19.35 5.77
CA CYS A 78 -1.30 -18.26 6.67
C CYS A 78 -1.27 -18.57 8.16
N ASP A 79 -1.72 -19.75 8.58
CA ASP A 79 -1.76 -20.17 9.97
C ASP A 79 -1.71 -21.71 10.08
N GLN A 80 -1.73 -22.21 11.31
CA GLN A 80 -1.89 -23.62 11.63
C GLN A 80 -3.36 -24.03 11.47
N MET A 81 -3.60 -25.30 11.14
CA MET A 81 -4.97 -25.81 11.09
C MET A 81 -5.55 -25.91 12.51
N ILE A 82 -6.83 -25.61 12.65
CA ILE A 82 -7.55 -25.71 13.93
C ILE A 82 -8.70 -26.70 13.74
N PHE A 83 -8.83 -27.66 14.66
CA PHE A 83 -9.89 -28.66 14.64
C PHE A 83 -10.74 -28.54 15.91
N ASN A 84 -11.99 -28.10 15.75
CA ASN A 84 -12.96 -28.07 16.85
C ASN A 84 -13.60 -29.45 17.07
N HIS A 85 -13.97 -30.11 15.96
CA HIS A 85 -14.55 -31.45 15.91
C HIS A 85 -13.86 -32.24 14.78
N ASP A 86 -13.89 -33.57 14.85
CA ASP A 86 -13.40 -34.48 13.78
C ASP A 86 -11.91 -34.35 13.41
N GLN A 87 -11.04 -34.41 14.42
CA GLN A 87 -9.59 -34.51 14.18
C GLN A 87 -9.23 -35.77 13.36
N PRO A 88 -8.26 -35.66 12.42
CA PRO A 88 -7.84 -36.79 11.61
C PRO A 88 -7.23 -37.89 12.50
N ARG A 89 -7.84 -39.08 12.46
CA ARG A 89 -7.34 -40.28 13.15
C ARG A 89 -6.43 -41.05 12.21
N CYS A 90 -5.15 -40.73 12.24
CA CYS A 90 -4.16 -41.33 11.38
C CYS A 90 -2.84 -41.59 12.12
N LEU A 91 -2.08 -42.55 11.63
CA LEU A 91 -0.75 -42.89 12.14
C LEU A 91 0.28 -41.84 11.64
N ASN A 92 1.38 -41.67 12.37
CA ASN A 92 2.53 -40.83 12.01
C ASN A 92 2.33 -39.29 12.08
N CYS A 93 1.65 -38.79 13.12
CA CYS A 93 1.42 -37.35 13.32
C CYS A 93 2.48 -36.61 14.15
N GLN A 94 3.68 -37.17 14.34
CA GLN A 94 4.71 -36.61 15.23
C GLN A 94 5.08 -35.15 14.89
N GLY A 95 5.09 -34.80 13.59
CA GLY A 95 5.44 -33.47 13.10
C GLY A 95 4.30 -32.46 13.00
N CYS A 96 3.08 -32.84 13.40
CA CYS A 96 1.88 -32.01 13.29
C CYS A 96 0.95 -32.19 14.50
N GLY A 97 1.47 -31.97 15.71
CA GLY A 97 0.69 -31.99 16.96
C GLY A 97 0.66 -33.32 17.70
N GLY A 98 1.30 -34.36 17.15
CA GLY A 98 1.40 -35.67 17.79
C GLY A 98 0.11 -36.50 17.70
N PRO A 99 0.03 -37.64 18.41
CA PRO A 99 -1.05 -38.61 18.26
C PRO A 99 -2.40 -38.15 18.82
N LEU A 100 -2.42 -37.26 19.82
CA LEU A 100 -3.66 -36.78 20.47
C LEU A 100 -4.27 -35.56 19.77
N HIS A 101 -3.46 -34.81 19.02
CA HIS A 101 -3.80 -33.51 18.46
C HIS A 101 -3.33 -33.39 17.01
N CYS A 102 -3.44 -34.49 16.27
CA CYS A 102 -2.98 -34.55 14.89
C CYS A 102 -3.67 -33.49 14.05
N GLY A 103 -2.88 -32.71 13.32
CA GLY A 103 -3.39 -31.62 12.47
C GLY A 103 -3.19 -30.23 13.09
N MET A 104 -3.06 -30.09 14.41
CA MET A 104 -3.16 -28.76 15.03
C MET A 104 -1.86 -27.94 15.09
N GLN A 105 -0.69 -28.54 14.78
CA GLN A 105 0.61 -27.82 14.80
C GLN A 105 1.27 -27.68 13.43
N CYS A 106 0.51 -27.93 12.36
CA CYS A 106 1.00 -27.77 11.00
C CYS A 106 -0.02 -27.03 10.14
N SER A 107 0.45 -26.48 9.02
CA SER A 107 -0.41 -25.76 8.09
C SER A 107 -0.93 -26.66 6.97
N ALA A 108 -0.31 -27.82 6.73
CA ALA A 108 -0.78 -28.76 5.72
C ALA A 108 -0.42 -30.22 6.04
N LEU A 109 -1.39 -31.10 5.81
CA LEU A 109 -1.35 -32.52 6.13
C LEU A 109 -2.05 -33.30 5.01
N VAL A 110 -1.44 -34.42 4.59
CA VAL A 110 -2.08 -35.38 3.70
C VAL A 110 -2.34 -36.65 4.49
N SER A 111 -3.54 -37.20 4.35
CA SER A 111 -3.95 -38.48 4.91
C SER A 111 -4.25 -39.44 3.77
N GLU A 112 -3.57 -40.59 3.76
CA GLU A 112 -3.73 -41.62 2.72
C GLU A 112 -4.13 -42.94 3.36
N ASN A 113 -4.95 -43.72 2.67
CA ASN A 113 -5.32 -45.06 3.12
C ASN A 113 -4.29 -46.07 2.60
N ILE A 114 -3.54 -46.70 3.51
CA ILE A 114 -2.59 -47.76 3.18
C ILE A 114 -3.06 -49.03 3.87
N GLY A 115 -3.62 -49.97 3.11
CA GLY A 115 -4.00 -51.29 3.63
C GLY A 115 -5.10 -51.27 4.71
N GLY A 116 -6.02 -50.30 4.67
CA GLY A 116 -7.18 -50.22 5.56
C GLY A 116 -7.01 -49.31 6.77
N TYR A 117 -5.87 -48.63 6.89
CA TYR A 117 -5.62 -47.61 7.91
C TYR A 117 -5.11 -46.31 7.29
N PHE A 118 -5.44 -45.18 7.91
CA PHE A 118 -5.00 -43.87 7.46
C PHE A 118 -3.61 -43.53 8.01
N VAL A 119 -2.70 -43.15 7.12
CA VAL A 119 -1.36 -42.65 7.45
C VAL A 119 -1.32 -41.16 7.11
N CYS A 120 -0.81 -40.36 8.04
CA CYS A 120 -0.67 -38.93 7.86
C CYS A 120 0.77 -38.53 7.58
N THR A 121 0.92 -37.63 6.62
CA THR A 121 2.20 -37.04 6.22
C THR A 121 2.10 -35.54 6.31
N THR A 122 2.95 -34.93 7.13
CA THR A 122 3.02 -33.47 7.28
C THR A 122 3.77 -32.87 6.10
N ILE A 123 3.10 -32.01 5.32
CA ILE A 123 3.65 -31.43 4.09
C ILE A 123 3.85 -29.91 4.17
N GLY A 124 3.37 -29.25 5.22
CA GLY A 124 3.57 -27.82 5.43
C GLY A 124 3.53 -27.40 6.88
N GLN A 125 4.41 -26.48 7.28
CA GLN A 125 4.41 -25.84 8.59
C GLN A 125 4.08 -24.35 8.47
N ALA A 126 3.40 -23.79 9.47
CA ALA A 126 3.01 -22.37 9.48
C ALA A 126 4.20 -21.41 9.57
N SER A 127 5.33 -21.86 10.12
CA SER A 127 6.60 -21.10 10.13
C SER A 127 7.27 -21.03 8.76
N ASN A 128 7.00 -22.00 7.88
CA ASN A 128 7.71 -22.21 6.62
C ASN A 128 6.79 -21.91 5.43
N VAL A 129 6.54 -20.62 5.23
CA VAL A 129 5.70 -20.10 4.15
C VAL A 129 6.50 -19.19 3.23
N ASN A 130 6.40 -19.42 1.93
CA ASN A 130 6.94 -18.56 0.89
C ASN A 130 5.84 -18.13 -0.08
N ILE A 131 5.76 -16.84 -0.37
CA ILE A 131 4.73 -16.26 -1.24
C ILE A 131 5.42 -15.71 -2.49
N SER A 132 4.88 -16.08 -3.65
CA SER A 132 5.37 -15.65 -4.96
C SER A 132 4.21 -15.26 -5.87
N LEU A 133 4.50 -14.60 -7.00
CA LEU A 133 3.46 -14.27 -7.98
C LEU A 133 3.12 -15.49 -8.84
N ILE A 134 1.84 -15.64 -9.21
CA ILE A 134 1.42 -16.62 -10.23
C ILE A 134 2.04 -16.25 -11.58
N ASP A 135 2.05 -14.97 -11.89
CA ASP A 135 2.57 -14.42 -13.14
C ASP A 135 3.34 -13.13 -12.87
N ARG A 136 4.60 -13.08 -13.26
CA ARG A 136 5.45 -11.89 -13.08
C ARG A 136 5.10 -10.77 -14.05
N SER A 137 4.51 -11.11 -15.20
CA SER A 137 4.07 -10.13 -16.20
C SER A 137 2.73 -9.50 -15.82
N ASN A 138 1.87 -10.26 -15.13
CA ASN A 138 0.57 -9.81 -14.66
C ASN A 138 0.40 -10.07 -13.15
N PRO A 139 0.86 -9.14 -12.29
CA PRO A 139 0.73 -9.29 -10.83
C PRO A 139 -0.72 -9.30 -10.34
N GLU A 140 -1.68 -8.80 -11.11
CA GLU A 140 -3.10 -8.77 -10.70
C GLU A 140 -3.74 -10.16 -10.70
N LYS A 141 -3.12 -11.14 -11.38
CA LYS A 141 -3.62 -12.51 -11.49
C LYS A 141 -3.70 -13.23 -10.13
N GLY A 142 -2.81 -12.88 -9.20
CA GLY A 142 -2.77 -13.43 -7.84
C GLY A 142 -1.40 -14.00 -7.45
N VAL A 143 -1.39 -14.76 -6.35
CA VAL A 143 -0.17 -15.23 -5.67
C VAL A 143 -0.18 -16.74 -5.45
N ILE A 144 1.00 -17.33 -5.41
CA ILE A 144 1.24 -18.72 -5.01
C ILE A 144 1.78 -18.72 -3.59
N VAL A 145 1.08 -19.38 -2.69
CA VAL A 145 1.53 -19.63 -1.32
C VAL A 145 2.11 -21.02 -1.26
N LYS A 146 3.43 -21.12 -1.11
CA LYS A 146 4.15 -22.38 -0.97
C LYS A 146 4.47 -22.61 0.51
N MET A 147 3.88 -23.65 1.08
CA MET A 147 4.18 -24.16 2.41
C MET A 147 5.08 -25.38 2.27
N PHE A 148 6.02 -25.57 3.18
CA PHE A 148 6.89 -26.74 3.14
C PHE A 148 7.18 -27.28 4.54
N SER A 149 7.40 -28.59 4.60
CA SER A 149 7.82 -29.31 5.80
C SER A 149 9.23 -29.84 5.56
N ILE A 150 10.11 -29.61 6.53
CA ILE A 150 11.47 -30.15 6.51
C ILE A 150 11.40 -31.51 7.20
N GLY A 151 11.36 -32.57 6.39
CA GLY A 151 11.28 -33.95 6.86
C GLY A 151 12.67 -34.60 6.96
N PRO A 152 12.79 -35.73 7.68
CA PRO A 152 14.06 -36.45 7.83
C PRO A 152 14.50 -37.21 6.56
N LYS A 153 13.58 -37.49 5.63
CA LYS A 153 13.87 -38.24 4.38
C LYS A 153 13.88 -37.33 3.15
N GLU A 154 12.85 -36.50 3.01
CA GLU A 154 12.68 -35.57 1.90
C GLU A 154 11.84 -34.37 2.35
N ASN A 155 11.97 -33.26 1.64
CA ASN A 155 11.22 -32.03 1.91
C ASN A 155 9.93 -32.07 1.10
N CYS A 156 8.80 -32.08 1.78
CA CYS A 156 7.50 -32.06 1.13
C CYS A 156 6.93 -30.65 1.11
N SER A 157 6.15 -30.33 0.08
CA SER A 157 5.59 -28.98 -0.06
C SER A 157 4.18 -28.96 -0.62
N LEU A 158 3.43 -27.95 -0.21
CA LEU A 158 2.10 -27.64 -0.74
C LEU A 158 2.13 -26.25 -1.38
N SER A 159 1.81 -26.18 -2.66
CA SER A 159 1.72 -24.93 -3.43
C SER A 159 0.27 -24.60 -3.73
N VAL A 160 -0.28 -23.58 -3.07
CA VAL A 160 -1.65 -23.13 -3.28
C VAL A 160 -1.64 -21.88 -4.16
N SER A 161 -2.20 -21.99 -5.36
CA SER A 161 -2.37 -20.87 -6.28
C SER A 161 -3.65 -20.12 -5.93
N VAL A 162 -3.52 -18.94 -5.31
CA VAL A 162 -4.63 -18.05 -4.95
C VAL A 162 -4.86 -17.06 -6.07
N PHE A 163 -5.85 -17.35 -6.91
CA PHE A 163 -6.29 -16.48 -8.00
C PHE A 163 -7.17 -15.35 -7.47
N CYS A 164 -6.93 -14.14 -7.96
CA CYS A 164 -7.78 -12.99 -7.70
C CYS A 164 -9.15 -13.18 -8.36
N ASP A 165 -10.20 -13.23 -7.54
CA ASP A 165 -11.59 -13.13 -7.96
C ASP A 165 -12.31 -12.22 -6.97
N SER A 166 -12.72 -11.03 -7.41
CA SER A 166 -13.35 -10.02 -6.56
C SER A 166 -14.78 -10.37 -6.15
N THR A 167 -15.38 -11.40 -6.75
CA THR A 167 -16.82 -11.67 -6.65
C THR A 167 -17.16 -12.96 -5.93
N LYS A 168 -16.33 -14.00 -6.07
CA LYS A 168 -16.65 -15.36 -5.58
C LYS A 168 -15.46 -15.99 -4.87
N VAL A 169 -15.78 -16.78 -3.85
CA VAL A 169 -14.85 -17.74 -3.26
C VAL A 169 -15.14 -19.10 -3.84
N GLN A 170 -14.12 -19.74 -4.40
CA GLN A 170 -14.23 -21.07 -4.99
C GLN A 170 -12.98 -21.89 -4.67
N VAL A 171 -13.15 -22.92 -3.85
CA VAL A 171 -12.13 -23.94 -3.58
C VAL A 171 -12.25 -24.99 -4.69
N TYR A 172 -11.15 -25.27 -5.40
CA TYR A 172 -11.15 -26.28 -6.44
C TYR A 172 -10.79 -27.64 -5.84
N ASN A 173 -11.57 -28.67 -6.19
CA ASN A 173 -11.26 -30.07 -5.82
C ASN A 173 -10.22 -30.71 -6.76
N SER A 174 -9.27 -29.91 -7.27
CA SER A 174 -8.21 -30.39 -8.14
C SER A 174 -6.89 -30.42 -7.38
N LEU A 175 -6.38 -31.62 -7.16
CA LEU A 175 -5.05 -31.85 -6.59
C LEU A 175 -4.12 -32.33 -7.69
N THR A 176 -3.08 -31.55 -7.97
CA THR A 176 -2.01 -31.96 -8.88
C THR A 176 -0.79 -32.30 -8.06
N MET A 177 -0.33 -33.54 -8.13
CA MET A 177 0.90 -33.99 -7.50
C MET A 177 2.06 -33.86 -8.49
N SER A 178 3.18 -33.32 -8.03
CA SER A 178 4.42 -33.17 -8.78
C SER A 178 5.52 -33.92 -8.02
N GLY A 179 6.23 -34.83 -8.66
CA GLY A 179 7.27 -35.63 -7.99
C GLY A 179 6.72 -36.61 -6.95
N SER A 180 7.43 -36.79 -5.83
CA SER A 180 7.07 -37.73 -4.75
C SER A 180 6.10 -37.12 -3.73
N CYS A 181 6.34 -35.90 -3.25
CA CYS A 181 5.51 -35.27 -2.21
C CYS A 181 5.32 -33.74 -2.35
N ASP A 182 5.37 -33.21 -3.57
CA ASP A 182 4.95 -31.85 -3.86
C ASP A 182 3.50 -31.81 -4.37
N TYR A 183 2.65 -31.13 -3.64
CA TYR A 183 1.23 -30.99 -3.94
C TYR A 183 0.94 -29.59 -4.45
N ALA A 184 0.04 -29.46 -5.41
CA ALA A 184 -0.43 -28.18 -5.89
C ALA A 184 -1.97 -28.15 -6.02
N THR A 185 -2.56 -27.04 -5.60
CA THR A 185 -4.01 -26.82 -5.68
C THR A 185 -4.33 -25.36 -6.01
N LYS A 186 -5.58 -25.09 -6.36
CA LYS A 186 -6.06 -23.78 -6.82
C LYS A 186 -7.19 -23.30 -5.92
N LEU A 187 -7.14 -22.03 -5.57
CA LEU A 187 -8.15 -21.34 -4.77
C LEU A 187 -8.48 -20.01 -5.45
N ARG A 188 -9.76 -19.67 -5.59
CA ARG A 188 -10.19 -18.32 -5.94
C ARG A 188 -10.67 -17.60 -4.69
N HIS A 189 -10.09 -16.44 -4.42
CA HIS A 189 -10.44 -15.65 -3.26
C HIS A 189 -10.22 -14.15 -3.52
N PRO A 190 -11.11 -13.25 -3.03
CA PRO A 190 -10.96 -11.80 -3.19
C PRO A 190 -9.72 -11.26 -2.47
N CYS A 191 -9.28 -11.90 -1.37
CA CYS A 191 -8.03 -11.54 -0.71
C CYS A 191 -6.77 -11.86 -1.54
N GLY A 192 -6.89 -12.64 -2.62
CA GLY A 192 -5.82 -12.85 -3.61
C GLY A 192 -5.59 -11.64 -4.52
N CYS A 193 -6.48 -10.65 -4.50
CA CYS A 193 -6.35 -9.44 -5.31
C CYS A 193 -5.39 -8.43 -4.65
N ALA A 194 -4.47 -7.90 -5.45
CA ALA A 194 -3.52 -6.90 -4.98
C ALA A 194 -4.20 -5.55 -4.72
N LYS A 195 -3.83 -4.89 -3.62
CA LYS A 195 -4.06 -3.46 -3.45
C LYS A 195 -2.96 -2.70 -4.17
N VAL A 196 -3.32 -2.09 -5.29
CA VAL A 196 -2.39 -1.30 -6.10
C VAL A 196 -2.31 0.10 -5.52
N THR A 197 -1.12 0.50 -5.10
CA THR A 197 -0.82 1.89 -4.78
C THR A 197 0.16 2.40 -5.83
N SER A 198 -0.25 3.40 -6.61
CA SER A 198 0.69 4.05 -7.52
C SER A 198 1.72 4.77 -6.68
N ARG A 199 3.01 4.44 -6.86
CA ARG A 199 4.07 5.32 -6.36
C ARG A 199 4.10 6.50 -7.32
N HIS A 200 3.21 7.45 -7.10
CA HIS A 200 3.41 8.77 -7.65
C HIS A 200 4.76 9.24 -7.09
N ARG A 201 5.76 9.39 -7.96
CA ARG A 201 7.04 9.98 -7.57
C ARG A 201 6.66 11.30 -6.90
N LYS A 202 6.79 11.37 -5.57
CA LYS A 202 6.88 12.63 -4.84
C LYS A 202 8.22 13.27 -5.19
N GLY A 203 8.41 13.57 -6.48
CA GLY A 203 9.40 14.52 -6.91
C GLY A 203 8.92 15.87 -6.40
N LEU A 204 9.84 16.67 -5.87
CA LEU A 204 9.58 18.08 -5.64
C LEU A 204 9.06 18.65 -6.97
N GLY A 205 7.79 19.05 -7.02
CA GLY A 205 7.20 19.53 -8.27
C GLY A 205 8.00 20.69 -8.84
N TRP A 206 7.84 21.01 -10.12
CA TRP A 206 8.49 22.16 -10.76
C TRP A 206 8.43 23.44 -9.91
N PHE A 207 7.29 23.68 -9.25
CA PHE A 207 7.10 24.78 -8.31
C PHE A 207 8.01 24.70 -7.08
N GLY A 208 8.21 23.52 -6.50
CA GLY A 208 9.13 23.32 -5.39
C GLY A 208 10.59 23.53 -5.80
N THR A 209 10.98 23.06 -6.99
CA THR A 209 12.33 23.29 -7.53
C THR A 209 12.57 24.79 -7.78
N LEU A 210 11.61 25.51 -8.37
CA LEU A 210 11.68 26.96 -8.54
C LEU A 210 11.79 27.70 -7.21
N LEU A 211 11.00 27.29 -6.21
CA LEU A 211 11.02 27.89 -4.89
C LEU A 211 12.41 27.76 -4.23
N ILE A 212 13.05 26.59 -4.36
CA ILE A 212 14.42 26.38 -3.88
C ILE A 212 15.41 27.27 -4.62
N ILE A 213 15.32 27.34 -5.95
CA ILE A 213 16.21 28.18 -6.77
C ILE A 213 16.07 29.66 -6.42
N VAL A 214 14.92 30.13 -5.96
CA VAL A 214 14.73 31.53 -5.53
C VAL A 214 15.14 31.73 -4.06
N LEU A 215 14.72 30.85 -3.16
CA LEU A 215 14.92 31.03 -1.71
C LEU A 215 16.36 30.75 -1.26
N CYS A 216 17.06 29.79 -1.87
CA CYS A 216 18.45 29.48 -1.51
C CYS A 216 19.41 30.65 -1.77
N PRO A 217 19.49 31.26 -2.97
CA PRO A 217 20.35 32.42 -3.20
C PRO A 217 19.86 33.65 -2.44
N PHE A 218 18.55 33.81 -2.24
CA PHE A 218 18.01 34.89 -1.40
C PHE A 218 18.45 34.76 0.07
N GLY A 219 18.37 33.56 0.64
CA GLY A 219 18.88 33.25 1.97
C GLY A 219 20.38 33.47 2.07
N GLY A 220 21.15 33.02 1.06
CA GLY A 220 22.59 33.25 0.98
C GLY A 220 22.95 34.74 0.95
N TYR A 221 22.24 35.55 0.15
CA TYR A 221 22.42 36.99 0.07
C TYR A 221 22.16 37.68 1.42
N LEU A 222 21.07 37.33 2.09
CA LEU A 222 20.76 37.89 3.42
C LEU A 222 21.80 37.49 4.46
N PHE A 223 22.22 36.22 4.46
CA PHE A 223 23.16 35.69 5.44
C PHE A 223 24.56 36.32 5.28
N ILE A 224 25.12 36.27 4.06
CA ILE A 224 26.43 36.85 3.75
C ILE A 224 26.42 38.36 3.96
N GLY A 225 25.38 39.06 3.48
CA GLY A 225 25.29 40.51 3.63
C GLY A 225 25.11 40.97 5.08
N THR A 226 24.42 40.19 5.92
CA THR A 226 24.29 40.48 7.36
C THR A 226 25.63 40.26 8.07
N ILE A 227 26.35 39.17 7.77
CA ILE A 227 27.70 38.92 8.33
C ILE A 227 28.65 40.06 7.95
N TYR A 228 28.67 40.46 6.68
CA TYR A 228 29.53 41.54 6.21
C TYR A 228 29.24 42.85 6.93
N ARG A 229 27.97 43.24 7.06
CA ARG A 229 27.57 44.49 7.74
C ARG A 229 27.78 44.45 9.26
N TYR A 230 27.60 43.28 9.87
CA TYR A 230 27.77 43.11 11.30
C TYR A 230 29.26 43.15 11.71
N PHE A 231 30.12 42.43 10.99
CA PHE A 231 31.54 42.32 11.35
C PHE A 231 32.41 43.44 10.78
N PHE A 232 32.22 43.85 9.52
CA PHE A 232 33.10 44.85 8.89
C PHE A 232 32.61 46.30 9.08
N LEU A 233 31.30 46.52 9.15
CA LEU A 233 30.72 47.87 9.32
C LEU A 233 30.28 48.17 10.77
N LYS A 234 30.39 47.19 11.68
CA LYS A 234 30.00 47.28 13.11
C LYS A 234 28.59 47.83 13.35
N ILE A 235 27.67 47.58 12.42
CA ILE A 235 26.27 47.99 12.56
C ILE A 235 25.53 46.87 13.31
N HIS A 236 24.99 47.20 14.48
CA HIS A 236 24.25 46.28 15.33
C HIS A 236 22.75 46.58 15.32
N GLY A 237 21.91 45.53 15.37
CA GLY A 237 20.45 45.63 15.37
C GLY A 237 19.80 45.35 14.00
N ALA A 238 18.50 45.65 13.89
CA ALA A 238 17.67 45.30 12.72
C ALA A 238 18.14 45.93 11.38
N GLN A 239 19.04 46.92 11.44
CA GLN A 239 19.64 47.56 10.26
C GLN A 239 20.83 46.78 9.66
N ALA A 240 21.27 45.70 10.30
CA ALA A 240 22.32 44.82 9.77
C ALA A 240 21.87 44.04 8.51
N ILE A 241 20.55 43.88 8.31
CA ILE A 241 19.99 43.20 7.14
C ILE A 241 20.15 44.09 5.89
N PRO A 242 20.72 43.55 4.78
CA PRO A 242 20.88 44.31 3.54
C PRO A 242 19.53 44.75 2.95
N ASN A 243 19.43 46.02 2.53
CA ASN A 243 18.27 46.57 1.82
C ASN A 243 16.92 46.42 2.54
N LEU A 244 16.89 46.48 3.89
CA LEU A 244 15.69 46.27 4.72
C LEU A 244 14.46 47.11 4.27
N GLY A 245 14.66 48.38 3.91
CA GLY A 245 13.57 49.26 3.44
C GLY A 245 12.91 48.79 2.15
N PHE A 246 13.68 48.18 1.24
CA PHE A 246 13.15 47.58 0.02
C PHE A 246 12.29 46.36 0.36
N TRP A 247 12.76 45.47 1.23
CA TRP A 247 12.04 44.26 1.65
C TRP A 247 10.74 44.58 2.40
N CYS A 248 10.73 45.61 3.26
CA CYS A 248 9.51 46.07 3.94
C CYS A 248 8.47 46.69 2.98
N SER A 249 8.91 47.23 1.84
CA SER A 249 8.01 47.85 0.84
C SER A 249 7.40 46.85 -0.14
N LEU A 250 7.99 45.65 -0.25
CA LEU A 250 7.63 44.58 -1.18
C LEU A 250 6.17 44.07 -1.02
N PRO A 251 5.65 43.84 0.20
CA PRO A 251 4.26 43.41 0.40
C PRO A 251 3.23 44.42 -0.11
N GLN A 252 3.52 45.72 0.00
CA GLN A 252 2.62 46.76 -0.50
C GLN A 252 2.64 46.85 -2.02
N ARG A 253 3.82 46.74 -2.64
CA ARG A 253 3.97 46.72 -4.11
C ARG A 253 3.35 45.47 -4.76
N ALA A 254 3.43 44.32 -4.11
CA ALA A 254 2.77 43.11 -4.59
C ALA A 254 1.23 43.25 -4.55
N ARG A 255 0.69 43.86 -3.48
CA ARG A 255 -0.76 44.12 -3.35
C ARG A 255 -1.30 45.05 -4.43
N THR A 256 -0.54 46.08 -4.82
CA THR A 256 -0.98 47.02 -5.88
C THR A 256 -1.00 46.36 -7.25
N LEU A 257 -0.02 45.50 -7.56
CA LEU A 257 0.05 44.74 -8.81
C LEU A 257 -1.03 43.63 -8.89
N LEU A 258 -1.31 42.93 -7.79
CA LEU A 258 -2.42 41.98 -7.75
C LEU A 258 -3.78 42.66 -7.92
N ARG A 259 -3.99 43.83 -7.30
CA ARG A 259 -5.22 44.62 -7.48
C ARG A 259 -5.38 45.16 -8.90
N SER A 260 -4.30 45.45 -9.62
CA SER A 260 -4.40 45.86 -11.03
C SER A 260 -4.69 44.68 -11.95
N LEU A 261 -4.09 43.51 -11.70
CA LEU A 261 -4.38 42.27 -12.41
C LEU A 261 -5.83 41.79 -12.20
N VAL A 262 -6.33 41.79 -10.96
CA VAL A 262 -7.72 41.43 -10.64
C VAL A 262 -8.69 42.40 -11.32
N ARG A 263 -8.41 43.71 -11.31
CA ARG A 263 -9.25 44.70 -12.01
C ARG A 263 -9.23 44.50 -13.52
N ARG A 264 -8.10 44.13 -14.11
CA ARG A 264 -7.99 43.88 -15.56
C ARG A 264 -8.72 42.60 -15.99
N LEU A 265 -8.68 41.56 -15.16
CA LEU A 265 -9.44 40.31 -15.39
C LEU A 265 -10.95 40.49 -15.16
N GLN A 266 -11.35 41.32 -14.20
CA GLN A 266 -12.75 41.69 -13.96
C GLN A 266 -13.30 42.63 -15.04
N GLY A 267 -12.49 43.55 -15.58
CA GLY A 267 -12.87 44.42 -16.69
C GLY A 267 -13.15 43.64 -17.97
N PHE A 268 -12.34 42.62 -18.27
CA PHE A 268 -12.53 41.76 -19.44
C PHE A 268 -13.82 40.93 -19.39
N SER A 269 -14.36 40.66 -18.19
CA SER A 269 -15.62 39.91 -18.02
C SER A 269 -16.89 40.77 -18.24
N ARG A 270 -16.77 42.09 -18.37
CA ARG A 270 -17.91 43.01 -18.54
C ARG A 270 -18.20 43.42 -19.98
N ASP A 271 -17.28 43.20 -20.93
CA ASP A 271 -17.46 43.56 -22.34
C ASP A 271 -18.27 42.54 -23.17
N GLY A 272 -18.83 41.49 -22.56
CA GLY A 272 -19.66 40.48 -23.23
C GLY A 272 -21.17 40.73 -23.26
N ARG A 273 -21.67 41.86 -22.73
CA ARG A 273 -23.11 42.19 -22.72
C ARG A 273 -23.36 43.62 -23.19
N GLY A 274 -23.22 43.83 -24.50
CA GLY A 274 -23.74 45.02 -25.18
C GLY A 274 -25.25 44.89 -25.41
N SER A 275 -26.02 45.85 -24.88
CA SER A 275 -27.46 46.01 -25.08
C SER A 275 -27.81 46.29 -26.55
N TYR A 276 -28.71 45.48 -27.12
CA TYR A 276 -29.42 45.86 -28.34
C TYR A 276 -30.58 46.80 -27.98
N ALA A 277 -30.57 48.02 -28.50
CA ALA A 277 -31.76 48.86 -28.63
C ALA A 277 -32.40 48.55 -29.99
N PRO A 278 -33.73 48.31 -30.09
CA PRO A 278 -34.37 48.09 -31.37
C PRO A 278 -34.52 49.42 -32.13
N VAL A 279 -34.08 49.41 -33.39
CA VAL A 279 -34.28 50.49 -34.36
C VAL A 279 -35.74 50.44 -34.84
N ARG A 280 -36.42 51.57 -34.80
CA ARG A 280 -37.80 51.78 -35.26
C ARG A 280 -37.79 51.89 -36.79
N ASP A 281 -38.53 51.03 -37.48
CA ASP A 281 -38.62 50.96 -38.94
C ASP A 281 -39.85 51.75 -39.42
N ASP A 282 -39.63 52.88 -40.09
CA ASP A 282 -40.65 53.70 -40.75
C ASP A 282 -40.66 53.35 -42.25
N ARG A 283 -41.41 52.31 -42.63
CA ARG A 283 -41.79 52.04 -44.03
C ARG A 283 -43.16 51.35 -44.14
N ASP A 284 -44.22 52.08 -43.81
CA ASP A 284 -45.55 51.79 -44.31
C ASP A 284 -46.08 53.03 -45.05
N PHE A 285 -45.73 53.12 -46.34
CA PHE A 285 -46.39 54.05 -47.25
C PHE A 285 -46.51 53.39 -48.63
N TYR A 286 -47.77 53.19 -49.03
CA TYR A 286 -48.30 52.61 -50.28
C TYR A 286 -48.52 51.09 -50.37
N ARG A 287 -49.75 50.67 -50.06
CA ARG A 287 -50.50 49.72 -50.89
C ARG A 287 -51.96 50.19 -51.07
N PRO A 288 -52.52 50.14 -52.30
CA PRO A 288 -53.81 50.74 -52.62
C PRO A 288 -54.99 49.82 -52.33
N ALA A 289 -56.15 50.45 -52.13
CA ALA A 289 -57.45 49.81 -51.99
C ALA A 289 -57.88 49.08 -53.26
N SER A 290 -58.62 47.98 -53.10
CA SER A 290 -59.47 47.38 -54.14
C SER A 290 -60.70 46.76 -53.47
N TYR A 291 -61.85 47.36 -53.77
CA TYR A 291 -63.26 46.95 -53.62
C TYR A 291 -63.72 46.18 -52.38
#